data_AF-A0A936ZE43-F1
#
_entry.id   AF-A0A936ZE43-F1
#
_cell.length_a   1.000
_cell.length_b   1.000
_cell.length_c   1.000
_cell.angle_alpha   90.00
_cell.angle_beta   90.00
_cell.angle_gamma   90.00
#
_symmetry.space_group_name_H-M   'P 1'
#
loop_
_entity.id
_entity.type
_entity.pdbx_description
1 polymer ?
#
loop_
_entity_poly.entity_id
_entity_poly.type
_entity_poly.pdbx_seq_one_letter_code
_entity_poly.pdbx_strand_id
1 'polypeptide(L)' 'MDNLRQQVEHVARAFYEEQEEAPDWDNEADFIKDEFREYARDAIALLEQHKAQILDAA' A
#
# COMPACT_ATOMS: atom_id res chain seq x y z
N MET A 1 -10.67 1.35 -12.71
CA MET A 1 -10.25 2.23 -11.59
C MET A 1 -10.33 1.54 -10.23
N ASP A 2 -11.22 0.56 -10.04
CA ASP A 2 -11.39 -0.10 -8.73
C ASP A 2 -10.26 -1.06 -8.35
N ASN A 3 -9.54 -1.59 -9.34
CA ASN A 3 -8.44 -2.53 -9.09
C ASN A 3 -7.26 -1.88 -8.33
N LEU A 4 -6.83 -0.67 -8.70
CA LEU A 4 -5.74 0.03 -8.00
C LEU A 4 -6.14 0.41 -6.57
N ARG A 5 -7.39 0.85 -6.35
CA ARG A 5 -7.89 1.13 -5.00
C ARG A 5 -7.90 -0.12 -4.12
N GLN A 6 -8.30 -1.28 -4.67
CA GLN A 6 -8.27 -2.55 -3.96
C GLN A 6 -6.83 -3.01 -3.64
N GLN A 7 -5.89 -2.83 -4.58
CA GLN A 7 -4.48 -3.14 -4.34
C GLN A 7 -3.89 -2.26 -3.25
N VAL A 8 -4.15 -0.95 -3.30
CA VAL A 8 -3.70 0.01 -2.27
C VAL A 8 -4.26 -0.38 -0.91
N GLU A 9 -5.56 -0.68 -0.80
CA GLU A 9 -6.17 -1.05 0.47
C GLU A 9 -5.61 -2.36 1.03
N HIS A 10 -5.36 -3.35 0.16
CA HIS A 10 -4.79 -4.62 0.56
C HIS A 10 -3.36 -4.46 1.11
N VAL A 11 -2.52 -3.70 0.41
CA VAL A 11 -1.14 -3.45 0.84
C VAL A 11 -1.11 -2.58 2.10
N ALA A 12 -1.96 -1.55 2.19
CA ALA A 12 -2.05 -0.68 3.36
C ALA A 12 -2.43 -1.48 4.61
N ARG A 13 -3.45 -2.34 4.51
CA ARG A 13 -3.87 -3.22 5.60
C ARG A 13 -2.75 -4.18 6.01
N ALA A 14 -2.05 -4.78 5.06
CA ALA A 14 -0.92 -5.65 5.37
C ALA A 14 0.22 -4.92 6.11
N PHE A 15 0.54 -3.69 5.74
CA PHE A 15 1.55 -2.89 6.45
C PHE A 15 1.12 -2.47 7.85
N TYR A 16 -0.16 -2.20 8.04
CA TYR A 16 -0.73 -1.82 9.33
C TYR A 16 -0.85 -3.01 10.29
N GLU A 17 -1.28 -4.18 9.80
CA GLU A 17 -1.44 -5.41 10.60
C GLU A 17 -0.11 -5.94 11.16
N GLU A 18 1.04 -5.55 10.56
CA GLU A 18 2.38 -5.86 11.07
C GLU A 18 2.83 -4.93 12.22
N GLN A 19 2.09 -3.85 12.53
CA GLN A 19 2.42 -3.00 13.67
C GLN A 19 2.07 -3.72 14.98
N GLU A 20 2.98 -3.65 15.95
CA GLU A 20 2.76 -4.23 17.28
C GLU A 20 1.55 -3.55 17.95
N GLU A 21 0.62 -4.36 18.46
CA GLU A 21 -0.61 -3.89 19.13
C GLU A 21 -1.54 -3.00 18.26
N ALA A 22 -1.47 -3.13 16.93
CA ALA A 22 -2.39 -2.46 16.02
C ALA A 22 -3.87 -2.73 16.40
N PRO A 23 -4.71 -1.68 16.54
CA PRO A 23 -6.15 -1.83 16.57
C PRO A 23 -6.72 -2.58 15.36
N ASP A 24 -8.00 -2.92 15.40
CA ASP A 24 -8.66 -3.49 14.22
C ASP A 24 -8.72 -2.46 13.08
N TRP A 25 -8.22 -2.85 11.89
CA TRP A 25 -8.16 -1.97 10.72
C TRP A 25 -9.51 -1.35 10.41
N ASP A 26 -10.61 -2.11 10.45
CA ASP A 26 -11.92 -1.57 10.04
C ASP A 26 -12.39 -0.45 11.00
N ASN A 27 -11.93 -0.45 12.25
CA ASN A 27 -12.25 0.54 13.28
C ASN A 27 -11.20 1.64 13.51
N GLU A 28 -10.04 1.57 12.84
CA GLU A 28 -8.98 2.58 12.99
C GLU A 28 -9.41 3.94 12.39
N ALA A 29 -8.85 5.01 12.94
CA ALA A 29 -9.07 6.37 12.49
C ALA A 29 -8.60 6.60 11.04
N ASP A 30 -9.40 7.34 10.27
CA ASP A 30 -9.13 7.56 8.84
C ASP A 30 -7.77 8.22 8.58
N PHE A 31 -7.31 9.11 9.46
CA PHE A 31 -6.00 9.76 9.28
C PHE A 31 -4.82 8.78 9.38
N ILE A 32 -4.93 7.73 10.21
CA ILE A 32 -3.94 6.65 10.28
C ILE A 32 -4.06 5.79 9.02
N LYS A 33 -5.29 5.39 8.64
CA LYS A 33 -5.51 4.60 7.42
C LYS A 33 -4.95 5.28 6.17
N ASP A 34 -5.15 6.60 6.06
CA ASP A 34 -4.67 7.39 4.93
C ASP A 34 -3.15 7.41 4.83
N GLU A 35 -2.44 7.47 5.96
CA GLU A 35 -0.99 7.33 6.00
C GLU A 35 -0.53 5.97 5.44
N PHE A 36 -1.14 4.86 5.88
CA PHE A 36 -0.80 3.53 5.34
C PHE A 36 -1.17 3.35 3.87
N ARG A 37 -2.25 4.01 3.41
CA ARG A 37 -2.60 4.05 1.98
C ARG A 37 -1.58 4.83 1.16
N GLU A 38 -0.98 5.89 1.71
CA GLU A 38 0.14 6.58 1.06
C GLU A 38 1.37 5.67 0.93
N TYR A 39 1.76 4.98 2.01
CA TYR A 39 2.85 4.00 1.95
C TYR A 39 2.59 2.89 0.92
N ALA A 40 1.35 2.41 0.83
CA ALA A 40 0.97 1.43 -0.17
C ALA A 40 1.09 1.97 -1.61
N ARG A 41 0.67 3.22 -1.87
CA ARG A 41 0.82 3.85 -3.19
C ARG A 41 2.29 3.99 -3.58
N ASP A 42 3.13 4.44 -2.65
CA ASP A 42 4.56 4.61 -2.88
C ASP A 42 5.25 3.26 -3.17
N ALA A 43 4.92 2.22 -2.39
CA ALA A 43 5.44 0.87 -2.62
C ALA A 43 5.06 0.32 -4.00
N ILE A 44 3.79 0.48 -4.41
CA ILE A 44 3.33 0.06 -5.75
C ILE A 44 4.06 0.84 -6.84
N ALA A 45 4.19 2.16 -6.70
CA ALA A 45 4.89 3.01 -7.67
C ALA A 45 6.36 2.62 -7.81
N LEU A 46 7.06 2.33 -6.70
CA LEU A 46 8.44 1.85 -6.72
C LEU A 46 8.59 0.52 -7.48
N LEU A 47 7.65 -0.42 -7.27
CA LEU A 47 7.66 -1.69 -7.99
C LEU A 47 7.38 -1.52 -9.49
N GLU A 48 6.48 -0.62 -9.88
CA GLU A 48 6.20 -0.31 -11.28
C GLU A 48 7.42 0.33 -11.97
N GLN A 49 8.08 1.28 -11.30
CA GLN A 49 9.32 1.88 -11.79
C GLN A 49 10.41 0.83 -11.98
N HIS A 50 10.59 -0.06 -11.00
CA HIS A 50 11.59 -1.13 -11.09
C HIS A 50 11.30 -2.11 -12.23
N LYS A 51 10.02 -2.47 -12.44
CA LYS A 51 9.62 -3.32 -13.58
C LYS A 51 9.92 -2.66 -14.92
N ALA A 52 9.64 -1.36 -15.06
CA ALA A 52 9.96 -0.61 -16.27
C ALA A 52 11.48 -0.60 -16.54
N GLN A 53 12.29 -0.34 -15.52
CA GLN A 53 13.75 -0.36 -15.63
C GLN A 53 14.30 -1.73 -16.09
N ILE A 54 13.73 -2.83 -15.59
CA ILE A 54 14.13 -4.18 -16.02
C ILE A 54 13.78 -4.42 -17.50
N LEU A 55 12.61 -3.98 -17.95
CA LEU A 55 12.18 -4.14 -19.34
C LEU A 55 13.02 -3.28 -20.30
N ASP A 56 13.41 -2.08 -19.90
CA ASP A 56 14.26 -1.19 -20.70
C ASP A 56 15.71 -1.71 -20.81
N ALA A 57 16.13 -2.57 -19.88
CA ALA A 57 17.47 -3.14 -19.84
C ALA A 57 17.59 -4.53 -20.51
N ALA A 58 16.49 -5.11 -21.00
CA ALA A 58 16.40 -6.43 -21.63
C ALA A 58 16.39 -6.36 -23.17
#